data_AF-A0A847DV54-F1
#
_entry.id   AF-A0A847DV54-F1
#
_cell.length_a   1.000
_cell.length_b   1.000
_cell.length_c   1.000
_cell.angle_alpha   90.00
_cell.angle_beta   90.00
_cell.angle_gamma   90.00
#
_symmetry.space_group_name_H-M   'P 1'
#
loop_
_entity.id
_entity.type
_entity.pdbx_description
1 polymer ?
#
loop_
_entity_poly.entity_id
_entity_poly.type
_entity_poly.pdbx_seq_one_letter_code
_entity_poly.pdbx_strand_id
1 'polypeptide(L)'
;MTRMFTAEQLRDISEPLSEKALRALEAGDISGLNALMSEMATGQTGVESLSLHVLARFCGELRDDLGEAEAKALLDRVADRLMESFAADWLGGRDDIAIGDLIAVFKHQSGGNMVPVDETDDEVIFDLSPCGSGGRFVVDGTVDRDAERYGRWSDGVPSACQACKACQRAVDRAVGGPTWSTEISDRVPGRCTLRFRKHASRGKRLFPGAKLYEATRTRLDQARQRVARRDYRVAELLKDQHHDWMPWHDFVISLLAHLFGACQSEKGTDYLEARLESAYNSTFRLFYPVFRKLGEEEHLRYLCMSHHYHMMRFELTEEADRFVFRLDPCGSGGRLFRGQMWRNLFRYDGQATTPLVDEARPITFGRRDFPVYCTHCAAHNRDQFVYDVLYFVNDGHAQMRPGDACLQFTYKKGRHVGDVDPALRKQVGMA
;
A
#
# COMPACT_ATOMS: atom_id res chain seq x y z
N MET A 1 14.84 -24.53 22.58
CA MET A 1 14.78 -24.91 21.16
C MET A 1 15.97 -24.31 20.44
N THR A 2 16.59 -25.09 19.58
CA THR A 2 17.82 -24.74 18.85
C THR A 2 17.49 -23.81 17.68
N ARG A 3 18.48 -23.03 17.21
CA ARG A 3 18.38 -22.33 15.92
C ARG A 3 18.04 -23.31 14.80
N MET A 4 17.18 -22.90 13.89
CA MET A 4 16.63 -23.68 12.79
C MET A 4 17.35 -23.40 11.48
N PHE A 5 17.86 -22.19 11.29
CA PHE A 5 18.56 -21.80 10.08
C PHE A 5 20.01 -21.42 10.36
N THR A 6 20.89 -21.77 9.43
CA THR A 6 22.24 -21.21 9.39
C THR A 6 22.18 -19.73 8.98
N ALA A 7 23.26 -18.99 9.25
CA ALA A 7 23.36 -17.60 8.79
C ALA A 7 23.27 -17.47 7.26
N GLU A 8 23.70 -18.49 6.51
CA GLU A 8 23.58 -18.51 5.05
C GLU A 8 22.14 -18.74 4.59
N GLN A 9 21.42 -19.67 5.22
CA GLN A 9 20.01 -19.89 4.95
C GLN A 9 19.18 -18.63 5.26
N LEU A 10 19.44 -17.94 6.37
CA LEU A 10 18.76 -16.68 6.68
C LEU A 10 19.06 -15.59 5.65
N ARG A 11 20.32 -15.49 5.18
CA ARG A 11 20.67 -14.55 4.09
C ARG A 11 19.88 -14.86 2.82
N ASP A 12 19.84 -16.12 2.37
CA ASP A 12 19.04 -16.53 1.22
C ASP A 12 17.54 -16.20 1.42
N ILE A 13 16.97 -16.52 2.59
CA ILE A 13 15.56 -16.25 2.88
C ILE A 13 15.26 -14.74 2.85
N SER A 14 16.16 -13.92 3.41
CA SER A 14 15.99 -12.48 3.52
C SER A 14 16.25 -11.71 2.22
N GLU A 15 16.83 -12.36 1.22
CA GLU A 15 17.25 -11.67 0.00
C GLU A 15 16.07 -11.41 -0.95
N PRO A 16 15.95 -10.19 -1.53
CA PRO A 16 14.87 -9.88 -2.45
C PRO A 16 14.98 -10.71 -3.74
N LEU A 17 13.83 -11.04 -4.32
CA LEU A 17 13.71 -11.82 -5.56
C LEU A 17 14.49 -11.19 -6.73
N SER A 18 14.62 -9.86 -6.76
CA SER A 18 15.39 -9.15 -7.77
C SER A 18 16.87 -9.54 -7.79
N GLU A 19 17.50 -9.67 -6.62
CA GLU A 19 18.92 -10.05 -6.52
C GLU A 19 19.13 -11.52 -6.88
N LYS A 20 18.19 -12.39 -6.48
CA LYS A 20 18.17 -13.78 -6.94
C LYS A 20 18.06 -13.87 -8.46
N ALA A 21 17.20 -13.04 -9.06
CA ALA A 21 16.98 -13.01 -10.50
C ALA A 21 18.21 -12.50 -11.25
N LEU A 22 18.92 -11.50 -10.71
CA LEU A 22 20.20 -11.03 -11.24
C LEU A 22 21.26 -12.13 -11.23
N ARG A 23 21.40 -12.88 -10.13
CA ARG A 23 22.33 -14.04 -10.10
C ARG A 23 21.95 -15.14 -11.07
N ALA A 24 20.66 -15.46 -11.20
CA ALA A 24 20.20 -16.44 -12.20
C ALA A 24 20.54 -15.99 -13.63
N LEU A 25 20.36 -14.70 -13.92
CA LEU A 25 20.75 -14.10 -15.20
C LEU A 25 22.27 -14.20 -15.44
N GLU A 26 23.10 -13.86 -14.45
CA GLU A 26 24.57 -13.95 -14.53
C GLU A 26 25.06 -15.39 -14.75
N ALA A 27 24.40 -16.36 -14.11
CA ALA A 27 24.69 -17.79 -14.26
C ALA A 27 24.17 -18.40 -15.58
N GLY A 28 23.41 -17.64 -16.38
CA GLY A 28 22.74 -18.15 -17.58
C GLY A 28 21.57 -19.09 -17.28
N ASP A 29 21.06 -19.12 -16.04
CA ASP A 29 19.88 -19.89 -15.64
C ASP A 29 18.60 -19.15 -16.03
N ILE A 30 18.24 -19.27 -17.32
CA ILE A 30 17.04 -18.65 -17.87
C ILE A 30 15.75 -19.27 -17.29
N SER A 31 15.79 -20.52 -16.84
CA SER A 31 14.62 -21.17 -16.23
C SER A 31 14.35 -20.59 -14.84
N GLY A 32 15.38 -20.51 -13.99
CA GLY A 32 15.32 -19.88 -12.69
C GLY A 32 14.96 -18.40 -12.77
N LEU A 33 15.53 -17.66 -13.73
CA LEU A 33 15.16 -16.26 -13.99
C LEU A 33 13.65 -16.12 -14.28
N ASN A 34 13.08 -16.97 -15.14
CA ASN A 34 11.65 -16.90 -15.46
C ASN A 34 10.75 -17.27 -14.27
N ALA A 35 11.17 -18.24 -13.44
CA ALA A 35 10.46 -18.58 -12.21
C ALA A 35 10.45 -17.39 -11.23
N LEU A 36 11.61 -16.78 -10.97
CA LEU A 36 11.74 -15.60 -10.10
C LEU A 36 10.96 -14.40 -10.63
N MET A 37 10.99 -14.15 -11.95
CA MET A 37 10.13 -13.13 -12.57
C MET A 37 8.65 -13.44 -12.42
N SER A 38 8.25 -14.70 -12.32
CA SER A 38 6.85 -15.10 -12.07
C SER A 38 6.42 -14.76 -10.66
N GLU A 39 7.27 -15.05 -9.67
CA GLU A 39 7.06 -14.67 -8.27
C GLU A 39 7.06 -13.15 -8.08
N MET A 40 7.97 -12.42 -8.73
CA MET A 40 8.04 -10.95 -8.65
C MET A 40 6.77 -10.24 -9.14
N ALA A 41 6.00 -10.85 -10.05
CA ALA A 41 4.77 -10.22 -10.56
C ALA A 41 3.62 -10.23 -9.57
N THR A 42 3.69 -11.08 -8.54
CA THR A 42 2.65 -11.19 -7.53
C THR A 42 3.14 -10.81 -6.13
N GLY A 43 4.42 -10.46 -5.97
CA GLY A 43 5.04 -10.20 -4.66
C GLY A 43 4.35 -9.11 -3.83
N GLN A 44 3.80 -8.07 -4.48
CA GLN A 44 3.05 -7.00 -3.84
C GLN A 44 1.60 -7.35 -3.47
N THR A 45 1.04 -8.44 -4.01
CA THR A 45 -0.41 -8.73 -3.98
C THR A 45 -0.99 -8.75 -2.57
N GLY A 46 -0.23 -9.25 -1.59
CA GLY A 46 -0.67 -9.33 -0.19
C GLY A 46 -0.85 -7.95 0.44
N VAL A 47 0.18 -7.12 0.37
CA VAL A 47 0.17 -5.73 0.89
C VAL A 47 -0.87 -4.89 0.16
N GLU A 48 -0.96 -5.04 -1.17
CA GLU A 48 -1.94 -4.33 -1.97
C GLU A 48 -3.38 -4.70 -1.61
N SER A 49 -3.71 -6.00 -1.60
CA SER A 49 -5.08 -6.46 -1.36
C SER A 49 -5.55 -6.03 0.02
N LEU A 50 -4.70 -6.19 1.03
CA LEU A 50 -4.97 -5.69 2.38
C LEU A 50 -5.27 -4.19 2.38
N SER A 51 -4.39 -3.38 1.79
CA SER A 51 -4.53 -1.91 1.81
C SER A 51 -5.81 -1.45 1.09
N LEU A 52 -6.17 -2.09 -0.02
CA LEU A 52 -7.40 -1.79 -0.76
C LEU A 52 -8.66 -2.19 0.01
N HIS A 53 -8.67 -3.35 0.67
CA HIS A 53 -9.78 -3.76 1.51
C HIS A 53 -9.96 -2.84 2.70
N VAL A 54 -8.87 -2.45 3.38
CA VAL A 54 -8.92 -1.48 4.47
C VAL A 54 -9.48 -0.16 3.97
N LEU A 55 -8.95 0.40 2.87
CA LEU A 55 -9.43 1.65 2.29
C LEU A 55 -10.92 1.60 1.94
N ALA A 56 -11.36 0.53 1.27
CA ALA A 56 -12.76 0.38 0.86
C ALA A 56 -13.71 0.32 2.06
N ARG A 57 -13.37 -0.50 3.07
CA ARG A 57 -14.13 -0.62 4.32
C ARG A 57 -14.16 0.70 5.07
N PHE A 58 -13.03 1.39 5.17
CA PHE A 58 -12.94 2.68 5.83
C PHE A 58 -13.86 3.71 5.17
N CYS A 59 -13.88 3.79 3.83
CA CYS A 59 -14.81 4.65 3.10
C CYS A 59 -16.28 4.29 3.39
N GLY A 60 -16.64 3.00 3.32
CA GLY A 60 -18.01 2.55 3.61
C GLY A 60 -18.46 2.88 5.03
N GLU A 61 -17.60 2.61 6.01
CA GLU A 61 -17.88 2.88 7.43
C GLU A 61 -17.97 4.38 7.72
N LEU A 62 -17.15 5.22 7.06
CA LEU A 62 -17.29 6.68 7.16
C LEU A 62 -18.65 7.17 6.64
N ARG A 63 -19.14 6.59 5.53
CA ARG A 63 -20.48 6.91 5.00
C ARG A 63 -21.55 6.56 6.02
N ASP A 64 -21.43 5.41 6.68
CA ASP A 64 -22.45 4.93 7.61
C ASP A 64 -22.46 5.73 8.92
N ASP A 65 -21.28 6.11 9.44
CA ASP A 65 -21.17 6.87 10.67
C ASP A 65 -21.51 8.36 10.51
N LEU A 66 -21.06 8.98 9.41
CA LEU A 66 -21.13 10.44 9.21
C LEU A 66 -22.29 10.85 8.30
N GLY A 67 -22.86 9.90 7.57
CA GLY A 67 -23.68 10.19 6.42
C GLY A 67 -22.84 10.58 5.19
N GLU A 68 -23.44 10.42 4.03
CA GLU A 68 -22.71 10.53 2.76
C GLU A 68 -22.08 11.91 2.52
N ALA A 69 -22.78 13.00 2.86
CA ALA A 69 -22.28 14.35 2.62
C ALA A 69 -21.03 14.68 3.46
N GLU A 70 -21.07 14.37 4.76
CA GLU A 70 -19.93 14.61 5.66
C GLU A 70 -18.76 13.68 5.32
N ALA A 71 -19.03 12.42 4.96
CA ALA A 71 -18.00 11.49 4.48
C ALA A 71 -17.31 11.99 3.20
N LYS A 72 -18.06 12.49 2.19
CA LYS A 72 -17.46 13.10 0.99
C LYS A 72 -16.61 14.32 1.34
N ALA A 73 -17.08 15.16 2.25
CA ALA A 73 -16.33 16.36 2.68
C ALA A 73 -15.02 15.99 3.38
N LEU A 74 -15.01 14.94 4.21
CA LEU A 74 -13.79 14.41 4.84
C LEU A 74 -12.83 13.84 3.80
N LEU A 75 -13.32 13.01 2.87
CA LEU A 75 -12.51 12.48 1.79
C LEU A 75 -11.90 13.59 0.94
N ASP A 76 -12.64 14.67 0.69
CA ASP A 76 -12.16 15.84 -0.04
C ASP A 76 -11.01 16.55 0.67
N ARG A 77 -11.09 16.76 2.00
CA ARG A 77 -9.98 17.35 2.78
C ARG A 77 -8.72 16.47 2.77
N VAL A 78 -8.90 15.16 2.90
CA VAL A 78 -7.81 14.18 2.81
C VAL A 78 -7.16 14.22 1.43
N ALA A 79 -7.99 14.23 0.38
CA ALA A 79 -7.52 14.27 -0.99
C ALA A 79 -6.83 15.59 -1.36
N ASP A 80 -7.29 16.73 -0.84
CA ASP A 80 -6.63 18.03 -1.05
C ASP A 80 -5.17 17.96 -0.63
N ARG A 81 -4.87 17.41 0.55
CA ARG A 81 -3.51 17.24 1.08
C ARG A 81 -2.69 16.23 0.26
N LEU A 82 -3.27 15.06 -0.02
CA LEU A 82 -2.59 14.01 -0.78
C LEU A 82 -2.22 14.48 -2.20
N MET A 83 -3.08 15.26 -2.84
CA MET A 83 -2.93 15.67 -4.24
C MET A 83 -2.17 16.99 -4.44
N GLU A 84 -1.72 17.66 -3.37
CA GLU A 84 -0.99 18.94 -3.43
C GLU A 84 0.18 18.91 -4.43
N SER A 85 1.04 17.89 -4.33
CA SER A 85 2.22 17.80 -5.20
C SER A 85 1.84 17.58 -6.66
N PHE A 86 0.81 16.76 -6.92
CA PHE A 86 0.31 16.52 -8.28
C PHE A 86 -0.27 17.79 -8.89
N ALA A 87 -1.13 18.50 -8.15
CA ALA A 87 -1.68 19.78 -8.60
C ALA A 87 -0.58 20.82 -8.87
N ALA A 88 0.47 20.85 -8.05
CA ALA A 88 1.62 21.74 -8.24
C ALA A 88 2.38 21.47 -9.56
N ASP A 89 2.43 20.22 -10.03
CA ASP A 89 3.01 19.91 -11.35
C ASP A 89 2.16 20.48 -12.49
N TRP A 90 0.83 20.31 -12.46
CA TRP A 90 -0.05 20.93 -13.46
C TRP A 90 0.01 22.46 -13.44
N LEU A 91 -0.06 23.08 -12.25
CA LEU A 91 0.06 24.53 -12.10
C LEU A 91 1.43 25.04 -12.57
N GLY A 92 2.47 24.21 -12.44
CA GLY A 92 3.82 24.48 -12.95
C GLY A 92 4.01 24.17 -14.43
N GLY A 93 2.97 23.75 -15.16
CA GLY A 93 3.02 23.40 -16.58
C GLY A 93 3.76 22.10 -16.90
N ARG A 94 3.88 21.20 -15.93
CA ARG A 94 4.56 19.89 -16.04
C ARG A 94 3.54 18.77 -16.21
N ASP A 95 2.71 18.89 -17.25
CA ASP A 95 1.63 17.94 -17.56
C ASP A 95 2.17 16.51 -17.76
N ASP A 96 3.36 16.36 -18.36
CA ASP A 96 4.03 15.08 -18.58
C ASP A 96 4.40 14.37 -17.27
N ILE A 97 4.91 15.13 -16.29
CA ILE A 97 5.24 14.60 -14.97
C ILE A 97 3.95 14.23 -14.21
N ALA A 98 2.98 15.13 -14.15
CA ALA A 98 1.73 14.90 -13.42
C ALA A 98 0.98 13.65 -13.93
N ILE A 99 0.85 13.54 -15.26
CA ILE A 99 0.17 12.41 -15.92
C ILE A 99 1.03 11.15 -15.81
N GLY A 100 2.34 11.24 -16.05
CA GLY A 100 3.28 10.12 -15.93
C GLY A 100 3.26 9.48 -14.54
N ASP A 101 3.23 10.29 -13.50
CA ASP A 101 3.21 9.81 -12.12
C ASP A 101 1.87 9.17 -11.73
N LEU A 102 0.74 9.67 -12.25
CA LEU A 102 -0.54 8.98 -12.07
C LEU A 102 -0.60 7.65 -12.84
N ILE A 103 -0.02 7.58 -14.05
CA ILE A 103 0.17 6.30 -14.75
C ILE A 103 0.99 5.35 -13.88
N ALA A 104 2.05 5.84 -13.23
CA ALA A 104 2.87 5.04 -12.32
C ALA A 104 2.05 4.52 -11.12
N VAL A 105 1.10 5.28 -10.58
CA VAL A 105 0.18 4.75 -9.56
C VAL A 105 -0.70 3.63 -10.14
N PHE A 106 -1.36 3.82 -11.28
CA PHE A 106 -2.36 2.87 -11.76
C PHE A 106 -1.79 1.59 -12.39
N LYS A 107 -0.58 1.62 -12.99
CA LYS A 107 -0.03 0.47 -13.72
C LYS A 107 0.42 -0.70 -12.84
N HIS A 108 0.60 -0.50 -11.54
CA HIS A 108 1.08 -1.54 -10.60
C HIS A 108 -0.03 -2.33 -9.90
N GLN A 109 -1.29 -2.06 -10.22
CA GLN A 109 -2.41 -2.67 -9.51
C GLN A 109 -2.58 -4.15 -9.86
N SER A 110 -2.48 -5.04 -8.88
CA SER A 110 -2.61 -6.49 -9.05
C SER A 110 -4.01 -6.87 -9.53
N GLY A 111 -4.08 -7.63 -10.61
CA GLY A 111 -5.34 -7.98 -11.27
C GLY A 111 -5.95 -6.84 -12.09
N GLY A 112 -5.36 -5.64 -12.07
CA GLY A 112 -5.69 -4.55 -12.97
C GLY A 112 -4.96 -4.67 -14.31
N ASN A 113 -5.49 -4.00 -15.34
CA ASN A 113 -4.80 -3.90 -16.62
C ASN A 113 -5.02 -2.49 -17.20
N MET A 114 -3.93 -1.72 -17.28
CA MET A 114 -3.93 -0.38 -17.85
C MET A 114 -3.54 -0.43 -19.32
N VAL A 115 -4.44 0.02 -20.19
CA VAL A 115 -4.28 0.01 -21.64
C VAL A 115 -4.41 1.45 -22.15
N PRO A 116 -3.45 1.94 -22.95
CA PRO A 116 -3.62 3.23 -23.60
C PRO A 116 -4.73 3.15 -24.65
N VAL A 117 -5.60 4.16 -24.64
CA VAL A 117 -6.70 4.28 -25.61
C VAL A 117 -6.31 5.27 -26.69
N ASP A 118 -5.95 6.49 -26.29
CA ASP A 118 -5.60 7.56 -27.22
C ASP A 118 -4.79 8.66 -26.54
N GLU A 119 -4.14 9.48 -27.36
CA GLU A 119 -3.59 10.76 -26.96
C GLU A 119 -3.95 11.81 -28.03
N THR A 120 -4.83 12.73 -27.67
CA THR A 120 -5.26 13.85 -28.52
C THR A 120 -4.42 15.08 -28.24
N ASP A 121 -4.72 16.19 -28.91
CA ASP A 121 -4.09 17.49 -28.62
C ASP A 121 -4.45 18.02 -27.22
N ASP A 122 -5.58 17.58 -26.67
CA ASP A 122 -6.12 18.09 -25.41
C ASP A 122 -6.04 17.10 -24.26
N GLU A 123 -5.97 15.79 -24.52
CA GLU A 123 -6.13 14.77 -23.47
C GLU A 123 -5.24 13.54 -23.70
N VAL A 124 -4.96 12.81 -22.60
CA VAL A 124 -4.40 11.45 -22.61
C VAL A 124 -5.42 10.50 -21.98
N ILE A 125 -5.73 9.41 -22.67
CA ILE A 125 -6.85 8.52 -22.33
C ILE A 125 -6.35 7.09 -22.14
N PHE A 126 -6.78 6.47 -21.04
CA PHE A 126 -6.48 5.08 -20.69
C PHE A 126 -7.74 4.34 -20.27
N ASP A 127 -7.77 3.04 -20.52
CA ASP A 127 -8.70 2.11 -19.89
C ASP A 127 -7.99 1.35 -18.78
N LEU A 128 -8.66 1.19 -17.64
CA LEU A 128 -8.36 0.14 -16.68
C LEU A 128 -9.41 -0.95 -16.82
N SER A 129 -9.04 -2.12 -17.34
CA SER A 129 -9.98 -3.19 -17.68
C SER A 129 -9.47 -4.57 -17.21
N PRO A 130 -9.78 -4.96 -15.96
CA PRO A 130 -10.47 -4.17 -14.95
C PRO A 130 -9.55 -3.14 -14.27
N CYS A 131 -10.14 -2.19 -13.54
CA CYS A 131 -9.42 -1.38 -12.57
C CYS A 131 -9.03 -2.25 -11.38
N GLY A 132 -7.74 -2.32 -11.05
CA GLY A 132 -7.24 -3.19 -9.97
C GLY A 132 -7.60 -2.72 -8.56
N SER A 133 -8.21 -1.54 -8.41
CA SER A 133 -8.78 -1.04 -7.16
C SER A 133 -10.29 -1.33 -7.04
N GLY A 134 -11.17 -0.33 -7.12
CA GLY A 134 -12.61 -0.54 -6.95
C GLY A 134 -13.25 -1.42 -8.02
N GLY A 135 -12.71 -1.42 -9.25
CA GLY A 135 -13.20 -2.30 -10.32
C GLY A 135 -13.01 -3.78 -10.02
N ARG A 136 -11.94 -4.14 -9.30
CA ARG A 136 -11.67 -5.51 -8.85
C ARG A 136 -12.78 -6.03 -7.93
N PHE A 137 -13.22 -5.21 -6.97
CA PHE A 137 -14.33 -5.56 -6.07
C PHE A 137 -15.68 -5.68 -6.77
N VAL A 138 -15.85 -5.00 -7.91
CA VAL A 138 -17.03 -5.18 -8.76
C VAL A 138 -16.94 -6.53 -9.49
N VAL A 139 -15.79 -6.83 -10.11
CA VAL A 139 -15.59 -8.09 -10.85
C VAL A 139 -15.69 -9.31 -9.96
N ASP A 140 -15.09 -9.25 -8.76
CA ASP A 140 -15.13 -10.38 -7.83
C ASP A 140 -16.45 -10.48 -7.05
N GLY A 141 -17.39 -9.54 -7.22
CA GLY A 141 -18.71 -9.51 -6.57
C GLY A 141 -18.71 -9.05 -5.11
N THR A 142 -17.59 -8.55 -4.58
CA THR A 142 -17.51 -8.07 -3.19
C THR A 142 -18.41 -6.88 -2.93
N VAL A 143 -18.58 -5.97 -3.92
CA VAL A 143 -19.50 -4.83 -3.81
C VAL A 143 -20.93 -5.26 -3.49
N ASP A 144 -21.38 -6.40 -4.03
CA ASP A 144 -22.74 -6.90 -3.83
C ASP A 144 -22.86 -7.80 -2.59
N ARG A 145 -21.83 -8.61 -2.30
CA ARG A 145 -21.83 -9.52 -1.13
C ARG A 145 -21.73 -8.80 0.21
N ASP A 146 -21.07 -7.64 0.24
CA ASP A 146 -20.84 -6.84 1.44
C ASP A 146 -21.12 -5.36 1.12
N ALA A 147 -22.37 -5.08 0.77
CA ALA A 147 -22.83 -3.77 0.32
C ALA A 147 -22.74 -2.68 1.41
N GLU A 148 -22.76 -3.08 2.69
CA GLU A 148 -22.52 -2.17 3.81
C GLU A 148 -21.13 -1.55 3.67
N ARG A 149 -20.09 -2.36 3.54
CA ARG A 149 -18.71 -1.85 3.53
C ARG A 149 -18.21 -1.44 2.14
N TYR A 150 -18.61 -2.16 1.10
CA TYR A 150 -18.08 -2.00 -0.27
C TYR A 150 -19.08 -1.41 -1.25
N GLY A 151 -20.35 -1.30 -0.85
CA GLY A 151 -21.45 -0.98 -1.73
C GLY A 151 -21.37 0.40 -2.37
N ARG A 152 -22.34 0.64 -3.25
CA ARG A 152 -22.48 1.91 -3.95
C ARG A 152 -23.07 2.97 -3.03
N TRP A 153 -22.59 4.19 -3.18
CA TRP A 153 -23.15 5.37 -2.53
C TRP A 153 -24.35 5.87 -3.36
N SER A 154 -25.02 6.93 -2.93
CA SER A 154 -26.22 7.45 -3.61
C SER A 154 -25.98 7.88 -5.06
N ASP A 155 -24.72 8.18 -5.42
CA ASP A 155 -24.27 8.51 -6.78
C ASP A 155 -23.91 7.27 -7.62
N GLY A 156 -24.15 6.06 -7.11
CA GLY A 156 -23.84 4.80 -7.80
C GLY A 156 -22.36 4.40 -7.76
N VAL A 157 -21.47 5.20 -7.15
CA VAL A 157 -20.03 4.93 -7.08
C VAL A 157 -19.72 4.03 -5.87
N PRO A 158 -18.99 2.90 -6.04
CA PRO A 158 -18.57 2.03 -4.93
C PRO A 158 -17.68 2.73 -3.90
N SER A 159 -17.71 2.30 -2.64
CA SER A 159 -16.91 2.89 -1.53
C SER A 159 -15.42 3.05 -1.87
N ALA A 160 -14.78 2.03 -2.46
CA ALA A 160 -13.38 2.11 -2.85
C ALA A 160 -13.11 3.21 -3.89
N CYS A 161 -14.05 3.43 -4.82
CA CYS A 161 -13.93 4.42 -5.88
C CYS A 161 -14.13 5.85 -5.37
N GLN A 162 -14.77 6.06 -4.22
CA GLN A 162 -15.00 7.40 -3.66
C GLN A 162 -13.69 8.11 -3.29
N ALA A 163 -12.69 7.38 -2.81
CA ALA A 163 -11.36 7.94 -2.57
C ALA A 163 -10.69 8.44 -3.86
N CYS A 164 -10.78 7.65 -4.94
CA CYS A 164 -10.30 8.06 -6.27
C CYS A 164 -11.06 9.29 -6.80
N LYS A 165 -12.37 9.37 -6.56
CA LYS A 165 -13.20 10.54 -6.91
C LYS A 165 -12.85 11.78 -6.11
N ALA A 166 -12.52 11.64 -4.83
CA ALA A 166 -12.03 12.76 -4.02
C ALA A 166 -10.69 13.29 -4.55
N CYS A 167 -9.77 12.40 -4.95
CA CYS A 167 -8.49 12.80 -5.55
C CYS A 167 -8.67 13.56 -6.88
N GLN A 168 -9.63 13.16 -7.72
CA GLN A 168 -10.00 13.93 -8.93
C GLN A 168 -10.47 15.34 -8.57
N ARG A 169 -11.43 15.45 -7.65
CA ARG A 169 -11.98 16.74 -7.23
C ARG A 169 -10.92 17.64 -6.61
N ALA A 170 -9.98 17.08 -5.84
CA ALA A 170 -8.87 17.82 -5.25
C ALA A 170 -7.98 18.47 -6.33
N VAL A 171 -7.58 17.71 -7.35
CA VAL A 171 -6.81 18.25 -8.48
C VAL A 171 -7.63 19.31 -9.23
N ASP A 172 -8.89 19.01 -9.55
CA ASP A 172 -9.74 19.93 -10.31
C ASP A 172 -9.96 21.26 -9.56
N ARG A 173 -10.17 21.21 -8.24
CA ARG A 173 -10.25 22.41 -7.39
C ARG A 173 -8.96 23.20 -7.39
N ALA A 174 -7.82 22.54 -7.20
CA ALA A 174 -6.52 23.19 -7.10
C ALA A 174 -6.08 23.84 -8.43
N VAL A 175 -6.38 23.20 -9.56
CA VAL A 175 -6.05 23.71 -10.90
C VAL A 175 -7.10 24.71 -11.41
N GLY A 176 -8.30 24.72 -10.84
CA GLY A 176 -9.38 25.66 -11.22
C GLY A 176 -10.25 25.17 -12.38
N GLY A 177 -10.34 23.86 -12.60
CA GLY A 177 -11.17 23.28 -13.64
C GLY A 177 -10.91 21.79 -13.88
N PRO A 178 -11.73 21.13 -14.73
CA PRO A 178 -11.63 19.69 -14.92
C PRO A 178 -10.29 19.33 -15.59
N THR A 179 -9.51 18.50 -14.90
CA THR A 179 -8.13 18.12 -15.21
C THR A 179 -7.97 16.62 -15.25
N TRP A 180 -8.58 15.91 -14.29
CA TRP A 180 -8.57 14.45 -14.25
C TRP A 180 -10.00 13.95 -14.05
N SER A 181 -10.44 13.04 -14.92
CA SER A 181 -11.71 12.35 -14.76
C SER A 181 -11.57 10.84 -14.85
N THR A 182 -12.45 10.15 -14.11
CA THR A 182 -12.68 8.72 -14.26
C THR A 182 -14.13 8.42 -14.61
N GLU A 183 -14.35 7.42 -15.47
CA GLU A 183 -15.68 6.99 -15.88
C GLU A 183 -15.80 5.47 -15.66
N ILE A 184 -16.63 5.07 -14.70
CA ILE A 184 -16.91 3.66 -14.45
C ILE A 184 -17.88 3.19 -15.52
N SER A 185 -17.57 2.08 -16.18
CA SER A 185 -18.40 1.57 -17.27
C SER A 185 -19.62 0.81 -16.73
N ASP A 186 -20.80 1.17 -17.21
CA ASP A 186 -22.05 0.46 -16.91
C ASP A 186 -22.22 -0.84 -17.72
N ARG A 187 -21.42 -1.03 -18.78
CA ARG A 187 -21.55 -2.16 -19.73
C ARG A 187 -20.59 -3.30 -19.44
N VAL A 188 -19.37 -2.96 -19.03
CA VAL A 188 -18.28 -3.90 -18.72
C VAL A 188 -17.96 -3.78 -17.23
N PRO A 189 -18.29 -4.79 -16.42
CA PRO A 189 -18.02 -4.79 -14.98
C PRO A 189 -16.56 -4.50 -14.66
N GLY A 190 -16.34 -3.58 -13.72
CA GLY A 190 -15.01 -3.21 -13.22
C GLY A 190 -14.11 -2.43 -14.18
N ARG A 191 -14.56 -2.13 -15.41
CA ARG A 191 -13.82 -1.25 -16.32
C ARG A 191 -13.99 0.21 -15.89
N CYS A 192 -12.89 0.97 -15.95
CA CYS A 192 -12.87 2.40 -15.67
C CYS A 192 -11.99 3.12 -16.69
N THR A 193 -12.52 4.16 -17.33
CA THR A 193 -11.75 5.02 -18.26
C THR A 193 -11.15 6.19 -17.50
N LEU A 194 -9.86 6.46 -17.68
CA LEU A 194 -9.16 7.64 -17.17
C LEU A 194 -8.92 8.63 -18.30
N ARG A 195 -9.19 9.91 -18.05
CA ARG A 195 -8.84 11.01 -18.94
C ARG A 195 -8.10 12.07 -18.16
N PHE A 196 -6.95 12.46 -18.68
CA PHE A 196 -6.16 13.56 -18.16
C PHE A 196 -6.09 14.68 -19.19
N ARG A 197 -6.49 15.89 -18.81
CA ARG A 197 -6.40 17.06 -19.67
C ARG A 197 -4.99 17.64 -19.66
N LYS A 198 -4.59 18.10 -20.83
CA LYS A 198 -3.39 18.89 -21.09
C LYS A 198 -3.74 20.36 -20.90
N HIS A 199 -2.96 21.02 -20.07
CA HIS A 199 -3.07 22.44 -19.78
C HIS A 199 -1.96 23.17 -20.52
N ALA A 200 -0.73 23.13 -19.97
CA ALA A 200 0.42 23.80 -20.59
C ALA A 200 0.93 23.07 -21.85
N SER A 201 0.63 21.77 -21.97
CA SER A 201 1.04 20.95 -23.11
C SER A 201 -0.05 20.76 -24.17
N ARG A 202 -1.10 21.60 -24.17
CA ARG A 202 -2.15 21.54 -25.20
C ARG A 202 -1.54 21.68 -26.61
N GLY A 203 -2.00 20.86 -27.55
CA GLY A 203 -1.47 20.77 -28.92
C GLY A 203 -0.13 20.04 -29.02
N LYS A 204 0.37 19.42 -27.93
CA LYS A 204 1.62 18.64 -27.92
C LYS A 204 1.34 17.19 -27.57
N ARG A 205 2.07 16.28 -28.22
CA ARG A 205 2.14 14.86 -27.82
C ARG A 205 3.18 14.69 -26.71
N LEU A 206 2.71 14.30 -25.53
CA LEU A 206 3.50 13.92 -24.37
C LEU A 206 4.13 12.53 -24.56
N PHE A 207 3.42 11.60 -25.22
CA PHE A 207 3.85 10.21 -25.37
C PHE A 207 3.87 9.77 -26.86
N PRO A 208 4.81 10.29 -27.68
CA PRO A 208 4.84 9.98 -29.11
C PRO A 208 5.18 8.50 -29.39
N GLY A 209 4.46 7.91 -30.35
CA GLY A 209 4.72 6.55 -30.85
C GLY A 209 4.46 5.46 -29.81
N ALA A 210 5.39 4.51 -29.69
CA ALA A 210 5.27 3.40 -28.74
C ALA A 210 5.35 3.83 -27.26
N LYS A 211 5.80 5.07 -26.98
CA LYS A 211 6.01 5.56 -25.60
C LYS A 211 4.74 5.55 -24.76
N LEU A 212 3.57 5.78 -25.36
CA LEU A 212 2.31 5.75 -24.63
C LEU A 212 1.99 4.33 -24.12
N TYR A 213 2.29 3.32 -24.94
CA TYR A 213 2.15 1.92 -24.54
C TYR A 213 3.23 1.50 -23.55
N GLU A 214 4.47 1.94 -23.73
CA GLU A 214 5.57 1.66 -22.80
C GLU A 214 5.33 2.28 -21.41
N ALA A 215 4.70 3.46 -21.35
CA ALA A 215 4.36 4.14 -20.10
C ALA A 215 3.45 3.28 -19.20
N THR A 216 2.56 2.46 -19.80
CA THR A 216 1.68 1.57 -19.04
C THR A 216 2.32 0.22 -18.67
N ARG A 217 3.59 -0.01 -19.00
CA ARG A 217 4.32 -1.23 -18.66
C ARG A 217 5.17 -1.05 -17.42
N THR A 218 5.16 -2.07 -16.56
CA THR A 218 6.10 -2.16 -15.44
C THR A 218 7.49 -2.54 -15.97
N ARG A 219 8.54 -2.32 -15.18
CA ARG A 219 9.90 -2.76 -15.53
C ARG A 219 9.94 -4.28 -15.71
N LEU A 220 9.18 -5.01 -14.90
CA LEU A 220 9.06 -6.47 -15.00
C LEU A 220 8.39 -6.93 -16.29
N ASP A 221 7.34 -6.24 -16.75
CA ASP A 221 6.70 -6.53 -18.05
C ASP A 221 7.69 -6.36 -19.20
N GLN A 222 8.47 -5.26 -19.16
CA GLN A 222 9.49 -5.00 -20.15
C GLN A 222 10.59 -6.07 -20.12
N ALA A 223 11.02 -6.51 -18.93
CA ALA A 223 12.02 -7.56 -18.77
C ALA A 223 11.53 -8.89 -19.38
N ARG A 224 10.29 -9.29 -19.06
CA ARG A 224 9.66 -10.50 -19.62
C ARG A 224 9.55 -10.45 -21.14
N GLN A 225 9.13 -9.31 -21.70
CA GLN A 225 9.04 -9.14 -23.15
C GLN A 225 10.41 -9.27 -23.85
N ARG A 226 11.47 -8.74 -23.24
CA ARG A 226 12.84 -8.86 -23.76
C ARG A 226 13.34 -10.30 -23.68
N VAL A 227 13.19 -10.96 -22.53
CA VAL A 227 13.58 -12.38 -22.33
C VAL A 227 12.84 -13.29 -23.30
N ALA A 228 11.54 -13.08 -23.54
CA ALA A 228 10.74 -13.83 -24.52
C ALA A 228 11.29 -13.72 -25.96
N ARG A 229 11.94 -12.60 -26.28
CA ARG A 229 12.61 -12.37 -27.58
C ARG A 229 14.08 -12.77 -27.57
N ARG A 230 14.55 -13.46 -26.52
CA ARG A 230 15.95 -13.83 -26.28
C ARG A 230 16.90 -12.62 -26.17
N ASP A 231 16.38 -11.45 -25.79
CA ASP A 231 17.19 -10.31 -25.38
C ASP A 231 17.37 -10.34 -23.86
N TYR A 232 18.54 -10.78 -23.42
CA TYR A 232 18.86 -10.94 -22.01
C TYR A 232 19.49 -9.69 -21.36
N ARG A 233 19.50 -8.54 -22.06
CA ARG A 233 19.93 -7.24 -21.51
C ARG A 233 18.82 -6.63 -20.66
N VAL A 234 18.57 -7.26 -19.51
CA VAL A 234 17.45 -6.94 -18.61
C VAL A 234 17.87 -6.63 -17.17
N ALA A 235 19.16 -6.68 -16.84
CA ALA A 235 19.65 -6.44 -15.47
C ALA A 235 19.11 -5.11 -14.87
N GLU A 236 19.17 -4.02 -15.64
CA GLU A 236 18.65 -2.71 -15.22
C GLU A 236 17.13 -2.67 -15.06
N LEU A 237 16.36 -3.62 -15.60
CA LEU A 237 14.92 -3.73 -15.37
C LEU A 237 14.61 -4.55 -14.11
N LEU A 238 15.53 -5.41 -13.68
CA LEU A 238 15.37 -6.30 -12.53
C LEU A 238 15.92 -5.69 -11.24
N LYS A 239 16.96 -4.86 -11.33
CA LYS A 239 17.59 -4.22 -10.17
C LYS A 239 16.56 -3.46 -9.32
N ASP A 240 16.48 -3.76 -8.02
CA ASP A 240 15.50 -3.14 -7.12
C ASP A 240 14.06 -3.20 -7.65
N GLN A 241 13.67 -4.25 -8.39
CA GLN A 241 12.35 -4.34 -9.03
C GLN A 241 11.20 -4.16 -8.02
N HIS A 242 11.38 -4.62 -6.79
CA HIS A 242 10.40 -4.44 -5.72
C HIS A 242 10.14 -2.97 -5.39
N HIS A 243 10.97 -2.00 -5.79
CA HIS A 243 10.69 -0.56 -5.66
C HIS A 243 9.91 0.02 -6.85
N ASP A 244 9.72 -0.72 -7.95
CA ASP A 244 8.99 -0.22 -9.14
C ASP A 244 7.54 0.16 -8.78
N TRP A 245 6.90 -0.56 -7.85
CA TRP A 245 5.53 -0.29 -7.38
C TRP A 245 5.42 0.77 -6.26
N MET A 246 6.54 1.38 -5.83
CA MET A 246 6.57 2.41 -4.79
C MET A 246 5.55 3.55 -5.01
N PRO A 247 5.30 4.03 -6.25
CA PRO A 247 4.29 5.06 -6.49
C PRO A 247 2.88 4.66 -5.99
N TRP A 248 2.45 3.43 -6.30
CA TRP A 248 1.16 2.93 -5.82
C TRP A 248 1.17 2.75 -4.30
N HIS A 249 2.22 2.13 -3.78
CA HIS A 249 2.38 1.84 -2.35
C HIS A 249 2.27 3.13 -1.52
N ASP A 250 3.12 4.11 -1.81
CA ASP A 250 3.18 5.34 -1.02
C ASP A 250 1.91 6.18 -1.18
N PHE A 251 1.26 6.13 -2.34
CA PHE A 251 -0.04 6.78 -2.55
C PHE A 251 -1.12 6.22 -1.61
N VAL A 252 -1.29 4.90 -1.59
CA VAL A 252 -2.34 4.27 -0.76
C VAL A 252 -2.03 4.35 0.72
N ILE A 253 -0.76 4.18 1.12
CA ILE A 253 -0.34 4.29 2.51
C ILE A 253 -0.49 5.72 3.04
N SER A 254 -0.13 6.73 2.25
CA SER A 254 -0.33 8.14 2.63
C SER A 254 -1.82 8.50 2.71
N LEU A 255 -2.64 7.99 1.80
CA LEU A 255 -4.09 8.13 1.86
C LEU A 255 -4.68 7.54 3.15
N LEU A 256 -4.30 6.31 3.52
CA LEU A 256 -4.71 5.70 4.79
C LEU A 256 -4.22 6.50 6.00
N ALA A 257 -2.99 6.99 5.97
CA ALA A 257 -2.45 7.84 7.03
C ALA A 257 -3.24 9.14 7.21
N HIS A 258 -3.62 9.79 6.11
CA HIS A 258 -4.47 10.98 6.16
C HIS A 258 -5.88 10.67 6.67
N LEU A 259 -6.46 9.53 6.30
CA LEU A 259 -7.75 9.07 6.84
C LEU A 259 -7.69 8.84 8.34
N PHE A 260 -6.65 8.16 8.83
CA PHE A 260 -6.48 7.94 10.27
C PHE A 260 -6.29 9.26 11.01
N GLY A 261 -5.52 10.19 10.43
CA GLY A 261 -5.36 11.54 10.93
C GLY A 261 -6.68 12.31 11.03
N ALA A 262 -7.49 12.29 9.97
CA ALA A 262 -8.79 12.94 9.96
C ALA A 262 -9.73 12.36 11.03
N CYS A 263 -9.79 11.03 11.17
CA CYS A 263 -10.56 10.38 12.22
C CYS A 263 -10.12 10.79 13.62
N GLN A 264 -8.80 10.80 13.87
CA GLN A 264 -8.23 11.24 15.14
C GLN A 264 -8.63 12.68 15.45
N SER A 265 -8.44 13.60 14.50
CA SER A 265 -8.64 15.03 14.74
C SER A 265 -10.10 15.42 14.87
N GLU A 266 -11.01 14.75 14.15
CA GLU A 266 -12.42 15.13 14.09
C GLU A 266 -13.30 14.40 15.12
N LYS A 267 -12.96 13.15 15.46
CA LYS A 267 -13.79 12.30 16.33
C LYS A 267 -13.02 11.69 17.51
N GLY A 268 -11.70 11.89 17.59
CA GLY A 268 -10.87 11.46 18.71
C GLY A 268 -10.38 10.00 18.63
N THR A 269 -9.58 9.64 19.63
CA THR A 269 -8.84 8.36 19.67
C THR A 269 -9.75 7.13 19.75
N ASP A 270 -10.87 7.21 20.49
CA ASP A 270 -11.83 6.09 20.61
C ASP A 270 -12.46 5.74 19.26
N TYR A 271 -12.76 6.76 18.45
CA TYR A 271 -13.30 6.57 17.12
C TYR A 271 -12.26 5.93 16.19
N LEU A 272 -11.02 6.43 16.20
CA LEU A 272 -9.92 5.83 15.44
C LEU A 272 -9.69 4.36 15.83
N GLU A 273 -9.70 4.04 17.13
CA GLU A 273 -9.55 2.66 17.62
C GLU A 273 -10.66 1.76 17.10
N ALA A 274 -11.91 2.20 17.18
CA ALA A 274 -13.05 1.46 16.66
C ALA A 274 -12.92 1.21 15.15
N ARG A 275 -12.46 2.18 14.36
CA ARG A 275 -12.26 2.03 12.91
C ARG A 275 -11.10 1.11 12.55
N LEU A 276 -10.00 1.16 13.29
CA LEU A 276 -8.90 0.21 13.09
C LEU A 276 -9.34 -1.22 13.41
N GLU A 277 -10.13 -1.41 14.45
CA GLU A 277 -10.71 -2.71 14.77
C GLU A 277 -11.67 -3.21 13.67
N SER A 278 -12.63 -2.36 13.24
CA SER A 278 -13.66 -2.74 12.28
C SER A 278 -13.14 -2.89 10.86
N ALA A 279 -12.22 -2.04 10.38
CA ALA A 279 -11.75 -2.04 9.00
C ALA A 279 -10.37 -2.70 8.82
N TYR A 280 -9.40 -2.44 9.71
CA TYR A 280 -8.03 -2.95 9.58
C TYR A 280 -7.90 -4.38 10.14
N ASN A 281 -8.16 -4.58 11.42
CA ASN A 281 -8.00 -5.89 12.08
C ASN A 281 -8.94 -6.94 11.47
N SER A 282 -10.20 -6.59 11.23
CA SER A 282 -11.15 -7.52 10.59
C SER A 282 -10.71 -7.99 9.19
N THR A 283 -9.94 -7.18 8.45
CA THR A 283 -9.36 -7.56 7.16
C THR A 283 -8.21 -8.53 7.37
N PHE A 284 -7.33 -8.27 8.34
CA PHE A 284 -6.24 -9.19 8.71
C PHE A 284 -6.73 -10.55 9.16
N ARG A 285 -7.84 -10.62 9.91
CA ARG A 285 -8.42 -11.89 10.38
C ARG A 285 -8.76 -12.85 9.25
N LEU A 286 -9.03 -12.35 8.04
CA LEU A 286 -9.23 -13.18 6.85
C LEU A 286 -7.98 -13.99 6.47
N PHE A 287 -6.79 -13.51 6.85
CA PHE A 287 -5.51 -14.15 6.56
C PHE A 287 -5.00 -15.05 7.70
N TYR A 288 -5.56 -14.95 8.91
CA TYR A 288 -5.14 -15.79 10.04
C TYR A 288 -5.21 -17.30 9.78
N PRO A 289 -6.26 -17.85 9.12
CA PRO A 289 -6.27 -19.26 8.76
C PRO A 289 -5.13 -19.65 7.80
N VAL A 290 -4.69 -18.74 6.92
CA VAL A 290 -3.56 -18.95 6.01
C VAL A 290 -2.26 -18.98 6.80
N PHE A 291 -2.03 -17.98 7.65
CA PHE A 291 -0.79 -17.90 8.45
C PHE A 291 -0.62 -19.08 9.39
N ARG A 292 -1.71 -19.63 9.95
CA ARG A 292 -1.65 -20.85 10.77
C ARG A 292 -1.23 -22.09 9.98
N LYS A 293 -1.55 -22.17 8.69
CA LYS A 293 -1.26 -23.33 7.83
C LYS A 293 0.15 -23.33 7.25
N LEU A 294 0.78 -22.17 7.09
CA LEU A 294 2.14 -22.06 6.55
C LEU A 294 3.15 -22.78 7.45
N GLY A 295 4.06 -23.52 6.84
CA GLY A 295 5.26 -24.03 7.51
C GLY A 295 6.18 -22.89 7.97
N GLU A 296 7.16 -23.19 8.83
CA GLU A 296 8.00 -22.14 9.41
C GLU A 296 8.88 -21.41 8.38
N GLU A 297 9.54 -22.16 7.49
CA GLU A 297 10.34 -21.57 6.41
C GLU A 297 9.45 -20.82 5.38
N GLU A 298 8.33 -21.41 4.99
CA GLU A 298 7.37 -20.78 4.05
C GLU A 298 6.85 -19.46 4.59
N HIS A 299 6.52 -19.43 5.88
CA HIS A 299 6.09 -18.24 6.59
C HIS A 299 7.19 -17.18 6.60
N LEU A 300 8.43 -17.54 6.94
CA LEU A 300 9.54 -16.58 6.99
C LEU A 300 9.89 -16.01 5.60
N ARG A 301 9.86 -16.85 4.56
CA ARG A 301 10.04 -16.40 3.16
C ARG A 301 8.93 -15.46 2.71
N TYR A 302 7.68 -15.78 3.03
CA TYR A 302 6.54 -14.91 2.74
C TYR A 302 6.65 -13.54 3.42
N LEU A 303 7.08 -13.50 4.68
CA LEU A 303 7.33 -12.26 5.43
C LEU A 303 8.45 -11.43 4.81
N CYS A 304 9.61 -12.04 4.51
CA CYS A 304 10.74 -11.33 3.91
C CYS A 304 10.37 -10.74 2.54
N MET A 305 9.68 -11.51 1.69
CA MET A 305 9.14 -11.01 0.42
C MET A 305 8.18 -9.84 0.65
N SER A 306 7.21 -10.01 1.57
CA SER A 306 6.22 -8.97 1.87
C SER A 306 6.88 -7.71 2.41
N HIS A 307 7.95 -7.80 3.22
CA HIS A 307 8.70 -6.64 3.70
C HIS A 307 9.42 -5.90 2.58
N HIS A 308 10.06 -6.61 1.63
CA HIS A 308 10.68 -5.97 0.46
C HIS A 308 9.65 -5.20 -0.36
N TYR A 309 8.52 -5.84 -0.67
CA TYR A 309 7.46 -5.13 -1.39
C TYR A 309 6.89 -4.00 -0.52
N HIS A 310 6.72 -4.16 0.79
CA HIS A 310 6.29 -3.09 1.68
C HIS A 310 7.33 -1.96 1.88
N MET A 311 8.38 -1.86 1.06
CA MET A 311 9.40 -0.80 1.09
C MET A 311 10.25 -0.78 2.37
N MET A 312 10.37 -1.93 3.04
CA MET A 312 11.18 -2.04 4.25
C MET A 312 12.64 -2.27 3.91
N ARG A 313 13.53 -1.64 4.66
CA ARG A 313 14.92 -2.09 4.79
C ARG A 313 15.04 -2.81 6.12
N PHE A 314 15.55 -4.04 6.11
CA PHE A 314 15.59 -4.85 7.33
C PHE A 314 16.84 -5.70 7.48
N GLU A 315 17.16 -5.98 8.75
CA GLU A 315 18.08 -7.04 9.16
C GLU A 315 17.28 -8.13 9.87
N LEU A 316 17.56 -9.39 9.52
CA LEU A 316 16.89 -10.56 10.08
C LEU A 316 17.87 -11.36 10.94
N THR A 317 17.48 -11.63 12.19
CA THR A 317 18.21 -12.54 13.10
C THR A 317 17.29 -13.59 13.70
N GLU A 318 17.86 -14.70 14.15
CA GLU A 318 17.13 -15.80 14.76
C GLU A 318 17.52 -15.99 16.24
N GLU A 319 16.50 -15.99 17.10
CA GLU A 319 16.56 -16.33 18.52
C GLU A 319 15.98 -17.72 18.78
N ALA A 320 16.00 -18.17 20.04
CA ALA A 320 15.59 -19.53 20.40
C ALA A 320 14.11 -19.82 20.11
N ASP A 321 13.26 -18.81 20.17
CA ASP A 321 11.79 -18.89 20.12
C ASP A 321 11.16 -17.97 19.07
N ARG A 322 11.94 -17.10 18.40
CA ARG A 322 11.45 -16.13 17.42
C ARG A 322 12.49 -15.70 16.40
N PHE A 323 12.01 -15.08 15.33
CA PHE A 323 12.79 -14.29 14.39
C PHE A 323 12.63 -12.82 14.73
N VAL A 324 13.73 -12.06 14.64
CA VAL A 324 13.78 -10.65 14.96
C VAL A 324 14.13 -9.85 13.72
N PHE A 325 13.23 -8.95 13.33
CA PHE A 325 13.43 -8.00 12.25
C PHE A 325 13.72 -6.62 12.83
N ARG A 326 14.91 -6.10 12.58
CA ARG A 326 15.23 -4.68 12.78
C ARG A 326 14.88 -3.95 11.49
N LEU A 327 13.88 -3.07 11.53
CA LEU A 327 13.33 -2.37 10.37
C LEU A 327 13.79 -0.91 10.36
N ASP A 328 14.62 -0.51 9.39
CA ASP A 328 15.26 0.81 9.38
C ASP A 328 15.30 1.43 7.96
N PRO A 329 14.24 2.13 7.55
CA PRO A 329 12.94 2.29 8.23
C PRO A 329 12.02 1.07 8.04
N CYS A 330 10.98 0.96 8.88
CA CYS A 330 9.82 0.14 8.52
C CYS A 330 9.05 0.78 7.35
N GLY A 331 8.36 -0.07 6.59
CA GLY A 331 7.87 0.21 5.24
C GLY A 331 6.87 1.34 5.08
N SER A 332 6.12 1.60 6.14
CA SER A 332 5.05 2.59 6.16
C SER A 332 5.28 3.62 7.26
N GLY A 333 4.93 3.31 8.51
CA GLY A 333 5.01 4.27 9.63
C GLY A 333 6.40 4.87 9.81
N GLY A 334 7.45 4.07 9.64
CA GLY A 334 8.83 4.49 9.78
C GLY A 334 9.26 5.49 8.70
N ARG A 335 8.88 5.22 7.45
CA ARG A 335 9.11 6.13 6.33
C ARG A 335 8.23 7.40 6.43
N LEU A 336 6.97 7.27 6.84
CA LEU A 336 6.06 8.41 7.07
C LEU A 336 6.62 9.34 8.14
N PHE A 337 7.12 8.77 9.25
CA PHE A 337 7.68 9.55 10.35
C PHE A 337 8.98 10.29 9.98
N ARG A 338 9.69 9.79 8.96
CA ARG A 338 10.89 10.42 8.38
C ARG A 338 10.58 11.35 7.19
N GLY A 339 9.33 11.43 6.73
CA GLY A 339 8.97 12.19 5.53
C GLY A 339 9.54 11.60 4.23
N GLN A 340 9.71 10.28 4.15
CA GLN A 340 10.35 9.56 3.05
C GLN A 340 9.35 8.93 2.07
N MET A 341 8.12 9.46 2.00
CA MET A 341 7.13 9.05 1.01
C MET A 341 7.44 9.66 -0.35
N TRP A 342 7.20 8.89 -1.41
CA TRP A 342 7.20 9.35 -2.79
C TRP A 342 6.42 10.66 -2.92
N ARG A 343 6.93 11.59 -3.74
CA ARG A 343 6.36 12.94 -3.95
C ARG A 343 6.06 13.75 -2.68
N ASN A 344 6.68 13.42 -1.55
CA ASN A 344 6.37 14.03 -0.25
C ASN A 344 4.88 13.95 0.11
N LEU A 345 4.21 12.86 -0.27
CA LEU A 345 2.75 12.71 -0.11
C LEU A 345 2.26 12.80 1.33
N PHE A 346 3.15 12.72 2.32
CA PHE A 346 2.79 12.82 3.73
C PHE A 346 3.93 13.41 4.55
N ARG A 347 3.59 14.26 5.52
CA ARG A 347 4.50 14.81 6.54
C ARG A 347 3.73 15.03 7.84
N TYR A 348 4.34 14.68 8.97
CA TYR A 348 3.83 15.08 10.29
C TYR A 348 4.13 16.55 10.54
N ASP A 349 3.21 17.42 10.15
CA ASP A 349 3.30 18.88 10.29
C ASP A 349 2.25 19.46 11.25
N GLY A 350 1.56 18.59 12.00
CA GLY A 350 0.58 18.98 13.02
C GLY A 350 -0.76 19.45 12.45
N GLN A 351 -1.02 19.22 11.16
CA GLN A 351 -2.33 19.49 10.58
C GLN A 351 -3.36 18.41 10.93
N ALA A 352 -4.64 18.72 10.70
CA ALA A 352 -5.75 17.83 11.05
C ALA A 352 -5.67 16.44 10.40
N THR A 353 -5.07 16.30 9.22
CA THR A 353 -4.90 15.00 8.55
C THR A 353 -3.53 14.35 8.81
N THR A 354 -2.68 14.96 9.63
CA THR A 354 -1.31 14.49 9.93
C THR A 354 -0.95 14.62 11.43
N PRO A 355 -1.88 14.38 12.38
CA PRO A 355 -1.61 14.59 13.80
C PRO A 355 -0.66 13.53 14.37
N LEU A 356 -0.07 13.87 15.51
CA LEU A 356 0.37 12.88 16.49
C LEU A 356 -0.78 12.66 17.48
N VAL A 357 -0.94 11.43 17.97
CA VAL A 357 -1.87 11.12 19.07
C VAL A 357 -1.19 11.50 20.38
N ASP A 358 -1.73 12.50 21.07
CA ASP A 358 -1.15 13.08 22.28
C ASP A 358 -1.46 12.27 23.55
N GLU A 359 -2.44 11.38 23.50
CA GLU A 359 -2.87 10.54 24.63
C GLU A 359 -2.15 9.18 24.69
N ALA A 360 -1.66 8.82 25.89
CA ALA A 360 -1.13 7.49 26.16
C ALA A 360 -2.28 6.47 26.32
N ARG A 361 -2.39 5.55 25.38
CA ARG A 361 -3.44 4.51 25.31
C ARG A 361 -2.91 3.18 24.76
N PRO A 362 -3.62 2.06 24.93
CA PRO A 362 -3.26 0.78 24.31
C PRO A 362 -2.94 0.89 22.81
N ILE A 363 -3.73 1.65 22.04
CA ILE A 363 -3.51 1.86 20.60
C ILE A 363 -2.31 2.74 20.23
N THR A 364 -1.60 3.27 21.22
CA THR A 364 -0.36 4.04 21.07
C THR A 364 0.83 3.34 21.74
N PHE A 365 0.68 2.05 22.08
CA PHE A 365 1.61 1.32 22.93
C PHE A 365 1.85 1.99 24.31
N GLY A 366 0.85 2.73 24.81
CA GLY A 366 0.93 3.50 26.05
C GLY A 366 1.79 4.77 25.95
N ARG A 367 2.00 5.32 24.75
CA ARG A 367 2.86 6.48 24.51
C ARG A 367 2.06 7.73 24.14
N ARG A 368 2.54 8.89 24.59
CA ARG A 368 2.10 10.19 24.07
C ARG A 368 2.87 10.55 22.79
N ASP A 369 2.36 11.52 22.05
CA ASP A 369 2.94 12.07 20.82
C ASP A 369 3.26 10.98 19.79
N PHE A 370 2.35 10.02 19.66
CA PHE A 370 2.54 8.81 18.87
C PHE A 370 2.11 9.04 17.41
N PRO A 371 2.89 8.63 16.38
CA PRO A 371 2.51 8.82 14.99
C PRO A 371 1.15 8.17 14.70
N VAL A 372 0.15 8.95 14.27
CA VAL A 372 -1.24 8.46 14.11
C VAL A 372 -1.32 7.24 13.20
N TYR A 373 -0.47 7.17 12.17
CA TYR A 373 -0.45 6.01 11.29
C TYR A 373 0.00 4.74 12.02
N CYS A 374 0.97 4.83 12.94
CA CYS A 374 1.51 3.68 13.66
C CYS A 374 0.51 3.06 14.65
N THR A 375 -0.64 3.70 14.91
CA THR A 375 -1.69 3.16 15.80
C THR A 375 -2.23 1.81 15.33
N HIS A 376 -2.24 1.56 14.01
CA HIS A 376 -2.62 0.26 13.47
C HIS A 376 -1.69 -0.88 13.94
N CYS A 377 -0.40 -0.59 14.21
CA CYS A 377 0.53 -1.61 14.70
C CYS A 377 0.14 -2.07 16.11
N ALA A 378 -0.29 -1.14 16.97
CA ALA A 378 -0.73 -1.44 18.32
C ALA A 378 -2.08 -2.17 18.33
N ALA A 379 -3.03 -1.70 17.52
CA ALA A 379 -4.31 -2.37 17.32
C ALA A 379 -4.11 -3.82 16.83
N HIS A 380 -3.20 -4.03 15.88
CA HIS A 380 -2.92 -5.36 15.34
C HIS A 380 -2.15 -6.26 16.31
N ASN A 381 -1.21 -5.72 17.09
CA ASN A 381 -0.55 -6.49 18.16
C ASN A 381 -1.59 -7.05 19.14
N ARG A 382 -2.52 -6.21 19.60
CA ARG A 382 -3.61 -6.64 20.48
C ARG A 382 -4.44 -7.74 19.83
N ASP A 383 -4.79 -7.58 18.55
CA ASP A 383 -5.55 -8.58 17.80
C ASP A 383 -4.82 -9.93 17.70
N GLN A 384 -3.53 -9.91 17.34
CA GLN A 384 -2.70 -11.12 17.26
C GLN A 384 -2.61 -11.85 18.60
N PHE A 385 -2.56 -11.14 19.72
CA PHE A 385 -2.55 -11.73 21.05
C PHE A 385 -3.91 -12.34 21.42
N VAL A 386 -5.02 -11.70 21.05
CA VAL A 386 -6.38 -12.22 21.29
C VAL A 386 -6.62 -13.51 20.51
N TYR A 387 -6.17 -13.55 19.25
CA TYR A 387 -6.39 -14.70 18.36
C TYR A 387 -5.27 -15.73 18.37
N ASP A 388 -4.21 -15.48 19.14
CA ASP A 388 -3.03 -16.33 19.24
C ASP A 388 -2.40 -16.62 17.86
N VAL A 389 -2.16 -15.55 17.09
CA VAL A 389 -1.54 -15.58 15.75
C VAL A 389 -0.32 -14.66 15.77
N LEU A 390 0.79 -15.14 16.33
CA LEU A 390 2.02 -14.38 16.55
C LEU A 390 2.86 -14.20 15.27
N TYR A 391 2.26 -13.59 14.26
CA TYR A 391 2.76 -13.50 12.89
C TYR A 391 3.77 -12.33 12.70
N PHE A 392 3.43 -11.12 13.14
CA PHE A 392 4.38 -10.01 13.31
C PHE A 392 4.03 -9.13 14.52
N VAL A 393 4.66 -9.40 15.66
CA VAL A 393 4.48 -8.63 16.89
C VAL A 393 5.48 -7.48 16.92
N ASN A 394 5.01 -6.25 16.98
CA ASN A 394 5.89 -5.06 17.01
C ASN A 394 6.26 -4.67 18.45
N ASP A 395 7.48 -4.17 18.66
CA ASP A 395 7.82 -3.41 19.86
C ASP A 395 7.49 -1.93 19.63
N GLY A 396 6.43 -1.48 20.30
CA GLY A 396 5.98 -0.10 20.22
C GLY A 396 6.94 0.92 20.83
N HIS A 397 7.95 0.49 21.57
CA HIS A 397 8.92 1.36 22.24
C HIS A 397 10.28 1.38 21.53
N ALA A 398 10.45 0.64 20.43
CA ALA A 398 11.67 0.64 19.64
C ALA A 398 11.83 1.94 18.82
N GLN A 399 10.78 2.37 18.11
CA GLN A 399 10.79 3.60 17.31
C GLN A 399 10.27 4.79 18.14
N MET A 400 11.17 5.49 18.83
CA MET A 400 10.77 6.62 19.68
C MET A 400 10.75 7.96 18.94
N ARG A 401 11.62 8.15 17.94
CA ARG A 401 11.78 9.40 17.18
C ARG A 401 11.97 9.14 15.68
N PRO A 402 11.83 10.17 14.81
CA PRO A 402 12.24 10.06 13.42
C PRO A 402 13.71 9.60 13.33
N GLY A 403 13.98 8.61 12.48
CA GLY A 403 15.31 8.02 12.34
C GLY A 403 15.57 6.78 13.19
N ASP A 404 14.80 6.53 14.26
CA ASP A 404 14.88 5.28 15.00
C ASP A 404 14.30 4.12 14.17
N ALA A 405 14.82 2.91 14.39
CA ALA A 405 14.32 1.68 13.75
C ALA A 405 13.11 1.13 14.50
N CYS A 406 12.21 0.44 13.79
CA CYS A 406 11.21 -0.40 14.41
C CYS A 406 11.80 -1.79 14.70
N LEU A 407 11.24 -2.48 15.69
CA LEU A 407 11.58 -3.86 15.99
C LEU A 407 10.32 -4.71 15.89
N GLN A 408 10.43 -5.81 15.15
CA GLN A 408 9.32 -6.73 14.91
C GLN A 408 9.78 -8.17 15.19
N PHE A 409 8.89 -8.94 15.78
CA PHE A 409 9.10 -10.33 16.15
C PHE A 409 8.12 -11.24 15.42
N THR A 410 8.62 -12.33 14.87
CA THR A 410 7.80 -13.44 14.38
C THR A 410 8.11 -14.65 15.23
N TYR A 411 7.16 -15.09 16.04
CA TYR A 411 7.39 -16.23 16.94
C TYR A 411 7.34 -17.54 16.14
N LYS A 412 8.19 -18.49 16.54
CA LYS A 412 8.27 -19.80 15.91
C LYS A 412 6.98 -20.59 16.11
N LYS A 413 6.72 -21.56 15.23
CA LYS A 413 5.50 -22.36 15.30
C LYS A 413 5.44 -23.13 16.62
N GLY A 414 4.23 -23.22 17.19
CA GLY A 414 3.99 -23.83 18.50
C GLY A 414 4.24 -22.90 19.70
N ARG A 415 4.65 -21.65 19.47
CA ARG A 415 4.60 -20.60 20.48
C ARG A 415 3.20 -20.01 20.57
N HIS A 416 2.82 -19.67 21.79
CA HIS A 416 1.52 -19.10 22.12
C HIS A 416 1.71 -17.74 22.79
N VAL A 417 0.64 -16.96 22.89
CA VAL A 417 0.64 -15.63 23.53
C VAL A 417 1.23 -15.65 24.95
N GLY A 418 1.14 -16.77 25.67
CA GLY A 418 1.77 -16.96 26.98
C GLY A 418 3.31 -17.01 26.96
N ASP A 419 3.92 -17.32 25.82
CA ASP A 419 5.37 -17.30 25.61
C ASP A 419 5.90 -15.90 25.25
N VAL A 420 5.02 -14.98 24.85
CA VAL A 420 5.40 -13.62 24.48
C VAL A 420 5.79 -12.83 25.72
N ASP A 421 6.89 -12.08 25.62
CA ASP A 421 7.36 -11.16 26.68
C ASP A 421 6.17 -10.35 27.24
N PRO A 422 5.87 -10.49 28.55
CA PRO A 422 4.79 -9.74 29.19
C PRO A 422 4.88 -8.22 28.99
N ALA A 423 6.08 -7.67 28.80
CA ALA A 423 6.27 -6.25 28.50
C ALA A 423 5.59 -5.85 27.17
N LEU A 424 5.70 -6.68 26.13
CA LEU A 424 5.06 -6.42 24.83
C LEU A 424 3.54 -6.49 24.92
N ARG A 425 3.01 -7.43 25.72
CA ARG A 425 1.56 -7.57 25.95
C ARG A 425 1.00 -6.38 26.74
N LYS A 426 1.76 -5.90 27.73
CA LYS A 426 1.40 -4.73 28.53
C LYS A 426 1.31 -3.44 27.71
N GLN A 427 2.17 -3.26 26.69
CA GLN A 427 2.13 -2.08 25.82
C GLN A 427 0.75 -1.89 25.17
N VAL A 428 0.04 -2.97 24.87
CA VAL A 428 -1.31 -2.94 24.24
C VAL A 428 -2.44 -3.24 25.22
N GLY A 429 -2.21 -3.03 26.52
CA GLY A 429 -3.23 -3.13 27.56
C GLY A 429 -3.71 -4.56 27.83
N MET A 430 -2.82 -5.54 27.75
CA MET A 430 -3.07 -6.94 28.13
C MET A 430 -2.20 -7.32 29.34
N ALA A 431 -2.76 -8.17 30.22
CA ALA A 431 -2.12 -8.61 31.47
C ALA A 431 -1.19 -9.81 31.28
#